data_AF-A0A536FT42-F1
#
_entry.id   AF-A0A536FT42-F1
#
_cell.length_a   1.000
_cell.length_b   1.000
_cell.length_c   1.000
_cell.angle_alpha   90.00
_cell.angle_beta   90.00
_cell.angle_gamma   90.00
#
_symmetry.space_group_name_H-M   'P 1'
#
loop_
_entity.id
_entity.type
_entity.pdbx_description
1 polymer ?
#
loop_
_entity_poly.entity_id
_entity_poly.type
_entity_poly.pdbx_seq_one_letter_code
_entity_poly.pdbx_strand_id
1 'polypeptide(L)'
;MARRLPSTTSWLRWLTPGLQIKRWLLLLMLSELVLVLGVAYALKELYQAAHLPGFFYYLTLQFLPYWARAITFSVFGVGLLLVSYLKLTQSILGPFLPGNSTSSVLEVIHAYRLRGRGPRLVAIGGGTGLSSLLRGLKTYTSNLSAIVTVADDGGSSGRVRGEYRSLPPGDFRQCLIALADAEPLMKQLFDHRFKEGSLNGHAFGNLFIMAMADVTGNFEQALRESGKVLAVKGTIVPST
;
A
#
# COMPACT_ATOMS: atom_id res chain seq x y z
N MET A 1 -22.99 -12.98 19.74
CA MET A 1 -23.74 -11.71 19.77
C MET A 1 -22.72 -10.56 19.85
N ALA A 2 -22.16 -10.13 18.71
CA ALA A 2 -21.06 -9.16 18.67
C ALA A 2 -21.62 -7.73 18.63
N ARG A 3 -21.37 -6.97 19.69
CA ARG A 3 -21.82 -5.59 19.88
C ARG A 3 -21.06 -4.69 18.89
N ARG A 4 -21.75 -4.17 17.87
CA ARG A 4 -21.22 -3.13 16.97
C ARG A 4 -20.98 -1.87 17.81
N LEU A 5 -19.71 -1.52 18.02
CA LEU A 5 -19.35 -0.24 18.62
C LEU A 5 -19.63 0.89 17.62
N PRO A 6 -20.22 2.02 18.06
CA PRO A 6 -20.58 3.12 17.19
C PRO A 6 -19.34 3.81 16.61
N SER A 7 -19.41 4.15 15.32
CA SER A 7 -18.36 4.78 14.51
C SER A 7 -18.28 6.29 14.75
N THR A 8 -18.05 6.72 15.99
CA THR A 8 -17.90 8.15 16.29
C THR A 8 -16.42 8.56 16.33
N THR A 9 -16.08 9.46 15.39
CA THR A 9 -14.84 10.26 15.28
C THR A 9 -13.53 9.53 14.93
N SER A 10 -13.40 9.12 13.66
CA SER A 10 -12.13 8.66 13.04
C SER A 10 -10.99 9.68 13.17
N TRP A 11 -11.31 10.98 13.25
CA TRP A 11 -10.35 12.07 13.33
C TRP A 11 -9.54 12.08 14.64
N LEU A 12 -10.16 11.74 15.79
CA LEU A 12 -9.45 11.70 17.07
C LEU A 12 -8.44 10.54 17.18
N ARG A 13 -8.53 9.52 16.30
CA ARG A 13 -7.59 8.38 16.32
C ARG A 13 -6.19 8.75 15.79
N TRP A 14 -6.08 9.80 14.99
CA TRP A 14 -4.80 10.38 14.58
C TRP A 14 -4.05 11.02 15.76
N LEU A 15 -4.77 11.35 16.84
CA LEU A 15 -4.21 11.85 18.08
C LEU A 15 -3.85 10.74 19.08
N THR A 16 -3.78 9.47 18.66
CA THR A 16 -3.32 8.40 19.56
C THR A 16 -1.82 8.57 19.90
N PRO A 17 -1.42 8.43 21.17
CA PRO A 17 -0.01 8.49 21.57
C PRO A 17 0.74 7.30 20.97
N GLY A 18 1.81 7.57 20.20
CA GLY A 18 2.64 6.56 19.53
C GLY A 18 2.96 6.90 18.07
N LEU A 19 2.15 7.72 17.38
CA LEU A 19 2.53 8.31 16.09
C LEU A 19 3.30 9.62 16.31
N GLN A 20 4.53 9.71 15.79
CA GLN A 20 5.36 10.92 15.86
C GLN A 20 4.80 12.12 15.07
N ILE A 21 3.71 11.94 14.31
CA ILE A 21 3.09 12.96 13.45
C ILE A 21 2.76 14.24 14.22
N LYS A 22 2.35 14.14 15.49
CA LYS A 22 1.96 15.31 16.30
C LYS A 22 3.05 16.37 16.41
N ARG A 23 4.31 15.96 16.59
CA ARG A 23 5.44 16.89 16.76
C ARG A 23 5.71 17.65 15.48
N TRP A 24 5.69 16.94 14.34
CA TRP A 24 5.89 17.53 13.02
C TRP A 24 4.72 18.41 12.60
N LEU A 25 3.49 18.04 12.95
CA LEU A 25 2.30 18.84 12.65
C LEU A 25 2.29 20.14 13.45
N LEU A 26 2.68 20.11 14.73
CA LEU A 26 2.87 21.32 15.53
C LEU A 26 3.97 22.22 14.96
N LEU A 27 5.10 21.64 14.53
CA LEU A 27 6.18 22.40 13.90
C LEU A 27 5.71 23.07 12.60
N LEU A 28 4.93 22.36 11.77
CA LEU A 28 4.38 22.88 10.53
C LEU A 28 3.41 24.05 10.81
N MET A 29 2.46 23.88 11.74
CA MET A 29 1.53 24.94 12.14
C MET A 29 2.28 26.17 12.68
N LEU A 30 3.32 25.97 13.49
CA LEU A 30 4.14 27.06 14.01
C LEU A 30 4.89 27.79 12.90
N SER A 31 5.47 27.05 11.95
CA SER A 31 6.20 27.64 10.82
C SER A 31 5.30 28.47 9.90
N GLU A 32 4.10 27.98 9.62
CA GLU A 32 3.11 28.69 8.80
C GLU A 32 2.64 29.97 9.49
N LEU A 33 2.40 29.93 10.80
CA LEU A 33 2.04 31.10 11.58
C LEU A 33 3.13 32.19 11.54
N VAL A 34 4.40 31.81 11.72
CA VAL A 34 5.52 32.75 11.67
C VAL A 34 5.66 33.35 10.27
N LEU A 35 5.50 32.55 9.22
CA LEU A 35 5.59 33.00 7.84
C LEU A 35 4.45 33.98 7.49
N VAL A 36 3.21 33.64 7.86
CA VAL A 36 2.03 34.51 7.64
C VAL A 36 2.21 35.85 8.34
N LEU A 37 2.69 35.86 9.59
CA LEU A 37 2.98 37.10 10.30
C LEU A 37 4.08 37.92 9.62
N GLY A 38 5.17 37.29 9.20
CA GLY A 38 6.27 37.96 8.49
C GLY A 38 5.80 38.63 7.19
N VAL A 39 5.03 37.90 6.37
CA VAL A 39 4.44 38.44 5.13
C VAL A 39 3.45 39.56 5.44
N ALA A 40 2.61 39.42 6.47
CA ALA A 40 1.66 40.45 6.85
C ALA A 40 2.34 41.77 7.27
N TYR A 41 3.43 41.71 8.04
CA TYR A 41 4.21 42.89 8.41
C TYR A 41 4.88 43.53 7.19
N ALA A 42 5.48 42.74 6.30
CA ALA A 42 6.11 43.24 5.09
C ALA A 42 5.10 43.93 4.15
N LEU A 43 3.91 43.34 3.98
CA LEU A 43 2.83 43.94 3.19
C LEU A 43 2.30 45.22 3.83
N LYS A 44 2.19 45.27 5.17
CA LYS A 44 1.78 46.48 5.89
C LYS A 44 2.79 47.61 5.69
N GLU A 45 4.08 47.33 5.79
CA GLU A 45 5.14 48.32 5.59
C GLU A 45 5.14 48.85 4.15
N LEU A 46 5.06 47.94 3.16
CA LEU A 46 4.95 48.30 1.76
C LEU A 46 3.73 49.19 1.49
N TYR A 47 2.59 48.87 2.11
CA TYR A 47 1.37 49.64 1.98
C TYR A 47 1.47 51.04 2.60
N GLN A 48 2.27 51.23 3.65
CA GLN A 48 2.47 52.53 4.29
C GLN A 48 3.55 53.38 3.62
N ALA A 49 4.61 52.75 3.10
CA ALA A 49 5.75 53.44 2.51
C ALA A 49 5.59 53.71 1.00
N ALA A 50 4.87 52.85 0.28
CA ALA A 50 4.69 53.00 -1.16
C ALA A 50 3.41 53.78 -1.52
N HIS A 51 3.52 54.68 -2.49
CA HIS A 51 2.37 55.36 -3.07
C HIS A 51 1.65 54.42 -4.03
N LEU A 52 0.67 53.68 -3.52
CA LEU A 52 -0.06 52.67 -4.30
C LEU A 52 -1.07 53.32 -5.27
N PRO A 53 -1.25 52.77 -6.49
CA PRO A 53 -2.27 53.22 -7.43
C PRO A 53 -3.70 53.08 -6.88
N GLY A 54 -4.61 53.96 -7.32
CA GLY A 54 -6.00 54.00 -6.83
C GLY A 54 -6.82 52.71 -7.00
N PHE A 55 -6.43 51.78 -7.87
CA PHE A 55 -7.13 50.49 -8.00
C PHE A 55 -7.00 49.60 -6.75
N PHE A 56 -5.94 49.77 -5.95
CA PHE A 56 -5.76 49.04 -4.69
C PHE A 56 -6.87 49.34 -3.68
N TYR A 57 -7.53 50.50 -3.77
CA TYR A 57 -8.69 50.85 -2.96
C TYR A 57 -9.81 49.81 -3.09
N TYR A 58 -10.11 49.40 -4.32
CA TYR A 58 -11.14 48.41 -4.62
C TYR A 58 -10.66 46.98 -4.33
N LEU A 59 -9.41 46.67 -4.68
CA LEU A 59 -8.83 45.33 -4.45
C LEU A 59 -8.75 44.98 -2.95
N THR A 60 -8.43 45.97 -2.11
CA THR A 60 -8.34 45.80 -0.66
C THR A 60 -9.64 46.17 0.08
N LEU A 61 -10.75 46.36 -0.65
CA LEU A 61 -12.09 46.61 -0.10
C LEU A 61 -12.14 47.78 0.90
N GLN A 62 -11.44 48.89 0.62
CA GLN A 62 -11.30 50.02 1.57
C GLN A 62 -12.59 50.82 1.80
N PHE A 63 -13.56 50.69 0.90
CA PHE A 63 -14.89 51.27 1.11
C PHE A 63 -15.66 50.60 2.26
N LEU A 64 -15.20 49.45 2.76
CA LEU A 64 -15.75 48.78 3.92
C LEU A 64 -15.01 49.14 5.21
N PRO A 65 -15.71 49.22 6.35
CA PRO A 65 -15.06 49.39 7.64
C PRO A 65 -14.13 48.21 7.95
N TYR A 66 -13.10 48.46 8.76
CA TYR A 66 -12.02 47.50 9.05
C TYR A 66 -12.53 46.10 9.44
N TRP A 67 -13.56 46.04 10.29
CA TRP A 67 -14.13 44.79 10.77
C TRP A 67 -14.83 43.99 9.65
N ALA A 68 -15.56 44.67 8.76
CA ALA A 68 -16.27 44.02 7.65
C ALA A 68 -15.29 43.47 6.60
N ARG A 69 -14.19 44.20 6.35
CA ARG A 69 -13.08 43.74 5.52
C ARG A 69 -12.38 42.52 6.11
N ALA A 70 -12.11 42.53 7.42
CA ALA A 70 -11.47 41.40 8.09
C ALA A 70 -12.34 40.13 7.99
N ILE A 71 -13.66 40.25 8.14
CA ILE A 71 -14.60 39.13 8.01
C ILE A 71 -14.61 38.58 6.58
N THR A 72 -14.70 39.45 5.56
CA THR A 72 -14.76 39.01 4.16
C THR A 72 -13.50 38.24 3.74
N PHE A 73 -12.30 38.75 4.05
CA PHE A 73 -11.06 38.02 3.78
C PHE A 73 -10.94 36.73 4.59
N SER A 74 -11.39 36.72 5.85
CA SER A 74 -11.36 35.52 6.70
C SER A 74 -12.29 34.43 6.15
N VAL A 75 -13.52 34.77 5.79
CA VAL A 75 -14.50 33.81 5.24
C VAL A 75 -14.02 33.27 3.89
N PHE A 76 -13.54 34.14 3.00
CA PHE A 76 -13.02 33.72 1.71
C PHE A 76 -11.77 32.84 1.84
N GLY A 77 -10.84 33.21 2.72
CA GLY A 77 -9.64 32.43 3.01
C GLY A 77 -9.95 31.06 3.58
N VAL A 78 -10.86 30.97 4.57
CA VAL A 78 -11.30 29.69 5.14
C VAL A 78 -11.99 28.82 4.09
N GLY A 79 -12.85 29.40 3.24
CA GLY A 79 -13.49 28.68 2.14
C GLY A 79 -12.46 28.09 1.16
N LEU A 80 -11.45 28.88 0.77
CA LEU A 80 -10.41 28.45 -0.15
C LEU A 80 -9.50 27.38 0.47
N LEU A 81 -9.18 27.50 1.76
CA LEU A 81 -8.46 26.46 2.52
C LEU A 81 -9.25 25.15 2.59
N LEU A 82 -10.55 25.20 2.89
CA LEU A 82 -11.41 24.02 2.93
C LEU A 82 -11.48 23.33 1.58
N VAL A 83 -11.73 24.07 0.50
CA VAL A 83 -11.77 23.52 -0.86
C VAL A 83 -10.43 22.91 -1.26
N SER A 84 -9.32 23.59 -0.97
CA SER A 84 -7.97 23.11 -1.26
C SER A 84 -7.66 21.81 -0.51
N TYR A 85 -7.97 21.75 0.79
CA TYR A 85 -7.78 20.57 1.61
C TYR A 85 -8.58 19.36 1.10
N LEU A 86 -9.85 19.58 0.76
CA LEU A 86 -10.72 18.52 0.22
C LEU A 86 -10.22 18.02 -1.14
N LYS A 87 -9.88 18.94 -2.05
CA LYS A 87 -9.38 18.61 -3.39
C LYS A 87 -8.02 17.91 -3.36
N LEU A 88 -7.10 18.34 -2.50
CA LEU A 88 -5.79 17.69 -2.34
C LEU A 88 -5.94 16.26 -1.81
N THR A 89 -6.78 16.08 -0.80
CA THR A 89 -7.05 14.76 -0.23
C THR A 89 -7.63 13.83 -1.30
N GLN A 90 -8.59 14.31 -2.09
CA GLN A 90 -9.18 13.53 -3.18
C GLN A 90 -8.18 13.25 -4.32
N SER A 91 -7.36 14.22 -4.70
CA SER A 91 -6.39 14.09 -5.79
C SER A 91 -5.24 13.13 -5.46
N ILE A 92 -4.81 13.12 -4.19
CA ILE A 92 -3.69 12.28 -3.77
C ILE A 92 -4.17 10.88 -3.42
N LEU A 93 -5.29 10.73 -2.70
CA LEU A 93 -5.77 9.40 -2.27
C LEU A 93 -6.65 8.69 -3.32
N GLY A 94 -7.23 9.42 -4.28
CA GLY A 94 -8.11 8.84 -5.31
C GLY A 94 -7.50 7.64 -6.05
N PRO A 95 -6.25 7.73 -6.55
CA PRO A 95 -5.59 6.62 -7.23
C PRO A 95 -5.19 5.44 -6.33
N PHE A 96 -5.10 5.65 -5.01
CA PHE A 96 -4.68 4.62 -4.05
C PHE A 96 -5.84 3.98 -3.29
N LEU A 97 -7.07 4.41 -3.55
CA LEU A 97 -8.28 3.80 -2.99
C LEU A 97 -8.72 2.66 -3.91
N PRO A 98 -8.63 1.38 -3.48
CA PRO A 98 -9.11 0.27 -4.26
C PRO A 98 -10.59 0.43 -4.54
N GLY A 99 -10.99 0.29 -5.80
CA GLY A 99 -12.40 0.32 -6.20
C GLY A 99 -13.23 -0.68 -5.40
N ASN A 100 -14.37 -0.20 -4.93
CA ASN A 100 -15.42 -0.89 -4.18
C ASN A 100 -15.15 -1.24 -2.70
N SER A 101 -15.88 -0.51 -1.84
CA SER A 101 -16.28 -0.80 -0.45
C SER A 101 -15.73 0.21 0.55
N THR A 102 -16.65 0.73 1.35
CA THR A 102 -16.55 1.74 2.41
C THR A 102 -15.64 1.37 3.60
N SER A 103 -14.61 0.55 3.42
CA SER A 103 -13.60 0.32 4.45
C SER A 103 -12.68 1.53 4.52
N SER A 104 -12.73 2.26 5.63
CA SER A 104 -11.87 3.44 5.83
C SER A 104 -10.41 3.06 5.62
N VAL A 105 -9.62 3.89 4.92
CA VAL A 105 -8.17 3.69 4.71
C VAL A 105 -7.45 3.30 6.01
N LEU A 106 -7.95 3.79 7.14
CA LEU A 106 -7.52 3.42 8.48
C LEU A 106 -7.66 1.93 8.78
N GLU A 107 -8.74 1.26 8.40
CA GLU A 107 -8.91 -0.19 8.58
C GLU A 107 -7.88 -0.98 7.78
N VAL A 108 -7.59 -0.57 6.55
CA VAL A 108 -6.55 -1.20 5.72
C VAL A 108 -5.17 -1.03 6.37
N ILE A 109 -4.83 0.19 6.82
CA ILE A 109 -3.58 0.50 7.52
C ILE A 109 -3.50 -0.26 8.86
N HIS A 110 -4.58 -0.31 9.63
CA HIS A 110 -4.63 -1.03 10.89
C HIS A 110 -4.48 -2.54 10.69
N ALA A 111 -5.20 -3.13 9.73
CA ALA A 111 -5.08 -4.54 9.40
C ALA A 111 -3.65 -4.90 8.94
N TYR A 112 -3.01 -4.02 8.16
CA TYR A 112 -1.62 -4.19 7.77
C TYR A 112 -0.66 -4.20 8.98
N ARG A 113 -0.80 -3.21 9.89
CA ARG A 113 0.02 -3.15 11.11
C ARG A 113 -0.23 -4.31 12.07
N LEU A 114 -1.48 -4.74 12.20
CA LEU A 114 -1.87 -5.86 13.07
C LEU A 114 -1.25 -7.17 12.56
N ARG A 115 -1.30 -7.43 11.25
CA ARG A 115 -0.67 -8.62 10.65
C ARG A 115 0.85 -8.65 10.83
N GLY A 116 1.51 -7.49 10.73
CA GLY A 116 2.96 -7.36 11.01
C GLY A 116 3.35 -7.71 12.44
N ARG A 117 2.43 -7.52 13.40
CA ARG A 117 2.60 -7.90 14.81
C ARG A 117 1.96 -9.25 15.16
N GLY A 118 1.46 -9.97 14.16
CA GLY A 118 0.86 -11.29 14.33
C GLY A 118 1.88 -12.35 14.74
N PRO A 119 1.42 -13.54 15.17
CA PRO A 119 2.30 -14.64 15.58
C PRO A 119 3.23 -15.05 14.45
N ARG A 120 4.45 -15.45 14.81
CA ARG A 120 5.41 -16.08 13.90
C ARG A 120 5.01 -17.53 13.71
N LEU A 121 4.70 -17.92 12.48
CA LEU A 121 4.22 -19.26 12.16
C LEU A 121 5.14 -19.89 11.11
N VAL A 122 5.56 -21.12 11.37
CA VAL A 122 6.28 -21.94 10.39
C VAL A 122 5.36 -23.08 9.99
N ALA A 123 5.10 -23.21 8.69
CA ALA A 123 4.33 -24.31 8.12
C ALA A 123 5.27 -25.17 7.28
N ILE A 124 5.25 -26.48 7.51
CA ILE A 124 6.13 -27.44 6.85
C ILE A 124 5.26 -28.45 6.10
N GLY A 125 5.55 -28.70 4.83
CA GLY A 125 4.82 -29.68 4.03
C GLY A 125 5.01 -29.48 2.53
N GLY A 126 4.05 -29.94 1.74
CA GLY A 126 4.03 -29.82 0.28
C GLY A 126 2.60 -29.77 -0.28
N GLY A 127 2.50 -29.67 -1.59
CA GLY A 127 1.25 -29.78 -2.35
C GLY A 127 0.14 -28.78 -2.01
N THR A 128 -1.08 -29.24 -2.26
CA THR A 128 -2.32 -28.46 -2.14
C THR A 128 -2.72 -28.18 -0.69
N GLY A 129 -2.35 -29.08 0.24
CA GLY A 129 -2.65 -28.95 1.67
C GLY A 129 -1.94 -27.74 2.29
N LEU A 130 -0.63 -27.63 2.06
CA LEU A 130 0.17 -26.50 2.55
C LEU A 130 -0.31 -25.18 1.94
N SER A 131 -0.52 -25.13 0.62
CA SER A 131 -0.97 -23.91 -0.05
C SER A 131 -2.37 -23.45 0.41
N SER A 132 -3.29 -24.38 0.71
CA SER A 132 -4.61 -24.05 1.27
C SER A 132 -4.51 -23.47 2.68
N LEU A 133 -3.67 -24.06 3.54
CA LEU A 133 -3.39 -23.57 4.89
C LEU A 133 -2.79 -22.15 4.86
N LEU A 134 -1.76 -21.94 4.02
CA LEU A 134 -1.10 -20.64 3.88
C LEU A 134 -2.06 -19.54 3.40
N ARG A 135 -3.00 -19.88 2.49
CA ARG A 135 -4.02 -18.94 2.00
C ARG A 135 -4.96 -18.46 3.11
N GLY A 136 -5.28 -19.33 4.07
CA GLY A 136 -6.03 -18.95 5.28
C GLY A 136 -5.17 -18.13 6.24
N LEU A 137 -3.98 -18.62 6.57
CA LEU A 137 -3.10 -18.01 7.57
C LEU A 137 -2.65 -16.59 7.23
N LYS A 138 -2.46 -16.26 5.93
CA LYS A 138 -2.04 -14.91 5.51
C LYS A 138 -3.03 -13.80 5.88
N THR A 139 -4.28 -14.16 6.19
CA THR A 139 -5.29 -13.20 6.65
C THR A 139 -5.04 -12.76 8.10
N TYR A 140 -4.36 -13.60 8.90
CA TYR A 140 -4.12 -13.41 10.33
C TYR A 140 -2.72 -12.87 10.66
N THR A 141 -1.68 -13.27 9.90
CA THR A 141 -0.29 -12.85 10.15
C THR A 141 0.47 -12.70 8.84
N SER A 142 1.41 -11.75 8.78
CA SER A 142 2.40 -11.65 7.70
C SER A 142 3.72 -12.33 8.05
N ASN A 143 3.86 -12.83 9.28
CA ASN A 143 5.07 -13.47 9.79
C ASN A 143 5.02 -14.99 9.52
N LEU A 144 4.80 -15.36 8.27
CA LEU A 144 4.70 -16.75 7.81
C LEU A 144 6.00 -17.20 7.15
N SER A 145 6.47 -18.38 7.50
CA SER A 145 7.53 -19.10 6.79
C SER A 145 7.01 -20.46 6.36
N ALA A 146 7.06 -20.75 5.06
CA ALA A 146 6.67 -22.02 4.50
C ALA A 146 7.93 -22.80 4.12
N ILE A 147 8.17 -23.94 4.77
CA ILE A 147 9.22 -24.88 4.37
C ILE A 147 8.56 -25.91 3.46
N VAL A 148 8.92 -25.86 2.19
CA VAL A 148 8.31 -26.68 1.14
C VAL A 148 9.19 -27.88 0.87
N THR A 149 8.63 -29.07 1.03
CA THR A 149 9.30 -30.34 0.71
C THR A 149 9.56 -30.43 -0.79
N VAL A 150 10.76 -30.89 -1.16
CA VAL A 150 11.17 -31.02 -2.57
C VAL A 150 10.82 -32.42 -3.15
N ALA A 151 9.88 -33.13 -2.53
CA ALA A 151 9.69 -34.56 -2.74
C ALA A 151 8.68 -34.93 -3.84
N ASP A 152 7.76 -34.03 -4.22
CA ASP A 152 6.64 -34.37 -5.11
C ASP A 152 6.72 -33.77 -6.52
N ASP A 153 6.51 -34.65 -7.52
CA ASP A 153 5.43 -34.54 -8.52
C ASP A 153 5.67 -35.52 -9.70
N GLY A 154 5.01 -36.67 -9.68
CA GLY A 154 4.95 -37.66 -10.79
C GLY A 154 4.19 -37.20 -12.06
N GLY A 155 4.16 -35.89 -12.35
CA GLY A 155 3.41 -35.27 -13.45
C GLY A 155 4.24 -34.34 -14.34
N SER A 156 3.66 -33.21 -14.80
CA SER A 156 4.36 -32.24 -15.67
C SER A 156 5.62 -31.63 -15.04
N SER A 157 5.68 -31.53 -13.70
CA SER A 157 6.88 -31.10 -12.96
C SER A 157 8.00 -32.15 -13.06
N GLY A 158 7.68 -33.43 -13.18
CA GLY A 158 8.63 -34.53 -13.40
C GLY A 158 9.25 -34.53 -14.81
N ARG A 159 8.47 -34.15 -15.85
CA ARG A 159 9.01 -33.98 -17.22
C ARG A 159 10.06 -32.86 -17.29
N VAL A 160 9.74 -31.72 -16.66
CA VAL A 160 10.67 -30.58 -16.55
C VAL A 160 11.94 -30.95 -15.76
N ARG A 161 11.82 -31.76 -14.71
CA ARG A 161 12.95 -32.22 -13.90
C ARG A 161 13.97 -33.03 -14.72
N GLY A 162 13.50 -33.80 -15.70
CA GLY A 162 14.35 -34.58 -16.60
C GLY A 162 15.17 -33.73 -17.58
N GLU A 163 14.62 -32.60 -18.02
CA GLU A 163 15.25 -31.74 -19.03
C GLU A 163 16.13 -30.63 -18.43
N TYR A 164 15.76 -30.09 -17.27
CA TYR A 164 16.41 -28.88 -16.70
C TYR A 164 17.18 -29.12 -15.40
N ARG A 165 17.26 -30.35 -14.87
CA ARG A 165 17.95 -30.69 -13.59
C ARG A 165 17.59 -29.77 -12.41
N SER A 166 16.43 -29.13 -12.45
CA SER A 166 15.96 -28.19 -11.42
C SER A 166 14.94 -28.85 -10.48
N LEU A 167 14.79 -28.29 -9.28
CA LEU A 167 13.77 -28.73 -8.31
C LEU A 167 12.36 -28.59 -8.91
N PRO A 168 11.41 -29.49 -8.57
CA PRO A 168 10.05 -29.44 -9.11
C PRO A 168 9.36 -28.12 -8.71
N PRO A 169 8.99 -27.26 -9.68
CA PRO A 169 8.47 -25.92 -9.36
C PRO A 169 7.00 -25.92 -8.91
N GLY A 170 6.29 -27.05 -8.99
CA GLY A 170 4.84 -27.14 -8.80
C GLY A 170 4.36 -26.75 -7.40
N ASP A 171 4.98 -27.29 -6.37
CA ASP A 171 4.64 -26.99 -4.97
C ASP A 171 5.00 -25.56 -4.59
N PHE A 172 6.18 -25.11 -5.02
CA PHE A 172 6.62 -23.72 -4.83
C PHE A 172 5.67 -22.73 -5.52
N ARG A 173 5.21 -23.04 -6.74
CA ARG A 173 4.20 -22.24 -7.46
C ARG A 173 2.93 -22.09 -6.63
N GLN A 174 2.40 -23.21 -6.12
CA GLN A 174 1.17 -23.19 -5.32
C GLN A 174 1.33 -22.35 -4.04
N CYS A 175 2.47 -22.48 -3.35
CA CYS A 175 2.78 -21.67 -2.16
C CYS A 175 2.94 -20.17 -2.50
N LEU A 176 3.63 -19.84 -3.60
CA LEU A 176 3.79 -18.46 -4.08
C LEU A 176 2.42 -17.83 -4.35
N ILE A 177 1.55 -18.49 -5.11
CA ILE A 177 0.19 -18.00 -5.40
C ILE A 177 -0.66 -17.91 -4.13
N ALA A 178 -0.52 -18.87 -3.22
CA ALA A 178 -1.25 -18.89 -1.96
C ALA A 178 -0.93 -17.66 -1.10
N LEU A 179 0.35 -17.29 -1.00
CA LEU A 179 0.82 -16.16 -0.20
C LEU A 179 0.85 -14.82 -0.95
N ALA A 180 0.73 -14.81 -2.28
CA ALA A 180 0.71 -13.60 -3.09
C ALA A 180 -0.42 -12.64 -2.69
N ASP A 181 -0.09 -11.36 -2.63
CA ASP A 181 -1.03 -10.24 -2.56
C ASP A 181 -1.24 -9.60 -3.94
N ALA A 182 -1.29 -10.43 -4.97
CA ALA A 182 -1.41 -9.99 -6.35
C ALA A 182 -2.87 -9.88 -6.83
N GLU A 183 -3.06 -9.03 -7.83
CA GLU A 183 -4.33 -8.85 -8.54
C GLU A 183 -4.91 -10.17 -9.06
N PRO A 184 -6.25 -10.28 -9.20
CA PRO A 184 -6.90 -11.50 -9.70
C PRO A 184 -6.31 -12.04 -11.01
N LEU A 185 -5.94 -11.14 -11.94
CA LEU A 185 -5.35 -11.49 -13.22
C LEU A 185 -3.98 -12.18 -13.07
N MET A 186 -3.13 -11.70 -12.16
CA MET A 186 -1.80 -12.29 -11.94
C MET A 186 -1.90 -13.73 -11.40
N LYS A 187 -2.88 -14.00 -10.54
CA LYS A 187 -3.15 -15.37 -10.06
C LYS A 187 -3.60 -16.28 -11.20
N GLN A 188 -4.51 -15.80 -12.04
CA GLN A 188 -4.95 -16.53 -13.22
C GLN A 188 -3.81 -16.81 -14.20
N LEU A 189 -2.91 -15.85 -14.40
CA LEU A 189 -1.72 -16.01 -15.24
C LEU A 189 -0.79 -17.10 -14.67
N PHE A 190 -0.51 -17.08 -13.37
CA PHE A 190 0.35 -18.09 -12.74
C PHE A 190 -0.25 -19.49 -12.73
N ASP A 191 -1.58 -19.60 -12.65
CA ASP A 191 -2.32 -20.87 -12.77
C ASP A 191 -2.57 -21.29 -14.23
N HIS A 192 -2.29 -20.44 -15.21
CA HIS A 192 -2.56 -20.73 -16.62
C HIS A 192 -1.74 -21.93 -17.09
N ARG A 193 -2.43 -22.87 -17.75
CA ARG A 193 -1.83 -24.02 -18.43
C ARG A 193 -2.05 -23.91 -19.93
N PHE A 194 -0.97 -23.94 -20.68
CA PHE A 194 -1.02 -23.93 -22.15
C PHE A 194 -1.70 -25.20 -22.64
N LYS A 195 -2.61 -25.07 -23.61
CA LYS A 195 -3.44 -26.16 -24.13
C LYS A 195 -2.94 -26.73 -25.47
N GLU A 196 -2.10 -25.97 -26.17
CA GLU A 196 -1.70 -26.24 -27.55
C GLU A 196 -0.24 -25.80 -27.77
N GLY A 197 0.38 -26.29 -28.85
CA GLY A 197 1.76 -25.97 -29.22
C GLY A 197 2.84 -26.74 -28.43
N SER A 198 4.09 -26.30 -28.56
CA SER A 198 5.26 -26.93 -27.91
C SER A 198 5.23 -26.82 -26.38
N LEU A 199 4.49 -25.86 -25.84
CA LEU A 199 4.30 -25.67 -24.40
C LEU A 199 3.08 -26.42 -23.85
N ASN A 200 2.41 -27.25 -24.65
CA ASN A 200 1.19 -27.94 -24.25
C ASN A 200 1.38 -28.69 -22.92
N GLY A 201 0.50 -28.39 -21.96
CA GLY A 201 0.51 -28.99 -20.64
C GLY A 201 1.47 -28.33 -19.65
N HIS A 202 2.27 -27.33 -20.04
CA HIS A 202 3.08 -26.55 -19.10
C HIS A 202 2.24 -25.48 -18.41
N ALA A 203 2.45 -25.30 -17.11
CA ALA A 203 1.89 -24.17 -16.38
C ALA A 203 2.84 -22.97 -16.49
N PHE A 204 2.33 -21.78 -16.80
CA PHE A 204 3.16 -20.57 -16.92
C PHE A 204 3.96 -20.31 -15.65
N GLY A 205 3.36 -20.45 -14.46
CA GLY A 205 4.07 -20.24 -13.20
C GLY A 205 5.25 -21.19 -13.00
N ASN A 206 5.23 -22.40 -13.57
CA ASN A 206 6.38 -23.30 -13.51
C ASN A 206 7.52 -22.78 -14.39
N LEU A 207 7.21 -22.34 -15.61
CA LEU A 207 8.18 -21.78 -16.55
C LEU A 207 8.79 -20.49 -16.00
N PHE A 208 7.97 -19.65 -15.36
CA PHE A 208 8.42 -18.44 -14.68
C PHE A 208 9.46 -18.75 -13.59
N ILE A 209 9.17 -19.69 -12.69
CA ILE A 209 10.09 -20.07 -11.61
C ILE A 209 11.39 -20.65 -12.18
N MET A 210 11.30 -21.46 -13.23
CA MET A 210 12.49 -21.99 -13.91
C MET A 210 13.33 -20.88 -14.53
N ALA A 211 12.72 -19.95 -15.27
CA ALA A 211 13.43 -18.81 -15.86
C ALA A 211 14.08 -17.93 -14.78
N MET A 212 13.39 -17.73 -13.66
CA MET A 212 13.96 -17.02 -12.50
C MET A 212 15.16 -17.78 -11.91
N ALA A 213 15.11 -19.11 -11.84
CA ALA A 213 16.23 -19.93 -11.38
C ALA A 213 17.44 -19.85 -12.31
N ASP A 214 17.20 -19.83 -13.62
CA ASP A 214 18.26 -19.68 -14.63
C ASP A 214 18.90 -18.29 -14.57
N VAL A 215 18.08 -17.23 -14.50
CA VAL A 215 18.55 -15.83 -14.42
C VAL A 215 19.31 -15.54 -13.11
N THR A 216 18.85 -16.09 -11.99
CA THR A 216 19.49 -15.86 -10.68
C THR A 216 20.64 -16.81 -10.38
N GLY A 217 20.80 -17.90 -11.15
CA GLY A 217 21.79 -18.95 -10.92
C GLY A 217 21.57 -19.79 -9.66
N ASN A 218 20.54 -19.50 -8.86
CA ASN A 218 20.21 -20.22 -7.63
C ASN A 218 18.69 -20.24 -7.41
N PHE A 219 18.13 -21.43 -7.24
CA PHE A 219 16.69 -21.63 -7.00
C PHE A 219 16.16 -20.90 -5.75
N GLU A 220 16.93 -20.85 -4.67
CA GLU A 220 16.50 -20.16 -3.45
C GLU A 220 16.39 -18.65 -3.67
N GLN A 221 17.33 -18.08 -4.44
CA GLN A 221 17.29 -16.68 -4.83
C GLN A 221 16.14 -16.41 -5.81
N ALA A 222 15.91 -17.32 -6.76
CA ALA A 222 14.75 -17.27 -7.66
C ALA A 222 13.42 -17.21 -6.91
N LEU A 223 13.25 -18.05 -5.88
CA LEU A 223 12.04 -18.03 -5.03
C LEU A 223 11.89 -16.71 -4.29
N ARG A 224 12.99 -16.17 -3.74
CA ARG A 224 12.99 -14.87 -3.05
C ARG A 224 12.60 -13.73 -3.99
N GLU A 225 13.21 -13.65 -5.17
CA GLU A 225 12.89 -12.60 -6.15
C GLU A 225 11.48 -12.78 -6.74
N SER A 226 11.06 -14.01 -7.03
CA SER A 226 9.69 -14.33 -7.43
C SER A 226 8.67 -13.88 -6.38
N GLY A 227 8.98 -14.08 -5.10
CA GLY A 227 8.16 -13.62 -3.98
C GLY A 227 8.00 -12.10 -3.94
N LYS A 228 9.05 -11.34 -4.28
CA LYS A 228 8.96 -9.87 -4.39
C LYS A 228 8.08 -9.44 -5.55
N VAL A 229 8.25 -10.05 -6.73
CA VAL A 229 7.42 -9.77 -7.92
C VAL A 229 5.94 -9.99 -7.64
N LEU A 230 5.62 -11.04 -6.89
CA LEU A 230 4.24 -11.41 -6.54
C LEU A 230 3.72 -10.76 -5.24
N ALA A 231 4.49 -9.86 -4.62
CA ALA A 231 4.17 -9.24 -3.34
C ALA A 231 3.71 -10.26 -2.27
N VAL A 232 4.48 -11.33 -2.10
CA VAL A 232 4.17 -12.45 -1.22
C VAL A 232 4.21 -12.04 0.26
N LYS A 233 3.17 -12.41 1.01
CA LYS A 233 3.06 -12.19 2.46
C LYS A 233 3.65 -13.35 3.25
N GLY A 234 4.97 -13.38 3.34
CA GLY A 234 5.71 -14.41 4.06
C GLY A 234 6.99 -14.80 3.32
N THR A 235 7.66 -15.85 3.80
CA THR A 235 8.86 -16.40 3.18
C THR A 235 8.60 -17.85 2.77
N ILE A 236 9.10 -18.25 1.60
CA ILE A 236 9.05 -19.63 1.12
C ILE A 236 10.48 -20.12 1.02
N VAL A 237 10.76 -21.28 1.62
CA VAL A 237 12.09 -21.86 1.72
C VAL A 237 12.02 -23.32 1.26
N PRO A 238 12.95 -23.78 0.41
CA PRO A 238 13.06 -25.20 0.08
C PRO A 238 13.53 -26.00 1.31
N SER A 239 13.14 -27.27 1.42
CA SER A 239 13.61 -28.14 2.51
C SER A 239 15.12 -28.47 2.45
N THR A 240 15.74 -28.28 1.27
CA THR A 240 17.15 -28.57 0.96
C THR A 240 17.67 -27.59 -0.06
#